data_AF-A0A7S3FCS9-F1
#
_entry.id   AF-A0A7S3FCS9-F1
#
_cell.length_a   1.000
_cell.length_b   1.000
_cell.length_c   1.000
_cell.angle_alpha   90.00
_cell.angle_beta   90.00
_cell.angle_gamma   90.00
#
_symmetry.space_group_name_H-M   'P 1'
#
loop_
_entity.id
_entity.type
_entity.pdbx_description
1 polymer ?
#
loop_
_entity_poly.entity_id
_entity_poly.type
_entity_poly.pdbx_seq_one_letter_code
_entity_poly.pdbx_strand_id
1 'polypeptide(L)'
;SVLFAGMHRDAGAAMQRGIGNIKLFADVGGFILRPQFTTIFCAFGGDGGTRGKVCHPPGLSPTCVPGCQTRLRDQWCDPYSDVARDGWCNGYPWRPEDLGTMLQRYHNPYAEAVMDSSTWIDNLPWSIEAVFFPSTATPKAEAEAREIHTNFAKAFGLTKREAPLLRLDVTNWHQPFKQVG
;
A
#
# COMPACT_ATOMS: atom_id res chain seq x y z
N SER A 1 -1.73 4.45 -7.29
CA SER A 1 -1.95 4.02 -5.89
C SER A 1 -1.59 2.55 -5.74
N VAL A 2 -1.14 2.10 -4.56
CA VAL A 2 -0.95 0.67 -4.26
C VAL A 2 -1.90 0.27 -3.16
N LEU A 3 -2.65 -0.82 -3.34
CA LEU A 3 -3.53 -1.39 -2.33
C LEU A 3 -3.02 -2.77 -1.94
N PHE A 4 -2.82 -2.99 -0.64
CA PHE A 4 -2.32 -4.27 -0.15
C PHE A 4 -3.51 -5.23 0.05
N ALA A 5 -3.59 -6.30 -0.75
CA ALA A 5 -4.68 -7.30 -0.65
C ALA A 5 -4.73 -7.97 0.73
N GLY A 6 -3.59 -8.06 1.41
CA GLY A 6 -3.46 -8.67 2.74
C GLY A 6 -4.18 -7.92 3.86
N MET A 7 -4.53 -6.64 3.68
CA MET A 7 -5.33 -5.93 4.68
C MET A 7 -6.78 -6.43 4.75
N HIS A 8 -7.24 -7.25 3.79
CA HIS A 8 -8.60 -7.81 3.77
C HIS A 8 -8.67 -9.31 4.11
N ARG A 9 -7.55 -10.06 4.08
CA ARG A 9 -7.60 -11.54 4.05
C ARG A 9 -7.38 -12.25 5.37
N ASP A 10 -6.64 -11.69 6.33
CA ASP A 10 -6.39 -12.34 7.63
C ASP A 10 -6.40 -11.31 8.77
N ALA A 11 -7.57 -11.03 9.33
CA ALA A 11 -7.69 -10.48 10.67
C ALA A 11 -9.06 -10.80 11.25
N GLY A 12 -9.14 -11.95 11.93
CA GLY A 12 -10.20 -12.18 12.91
C GLY A 12 -10.35 -10.96 13.83
N ALA A 13 -11.59 -10.54 14.02
CA ALA A 13 -12.06 -9.49 14.93
C ALA A 13 -11.55 -8.03 14.73
N ALA A 14 -10.36 -7.77 14.17
CA ALA A 14 -9.78 -6.41 14.15
C ALA A 14 -10.24 -5.52 12.97
N MET A 15 -10.94 -6.08 11.98
CA MET A 15 -11.35 -5.39 10.75
C MET A 15 -12.88 -5.32 10.57
N GLN A 16 -13.66 -5.48 11.64
CA GLN A 16 -15.13 -5.46 11.55
C GLN A 16 -15.74 -4.06 11.46
N ARG A 17 -14.96 -2.98 11.49
CA ARG A 17 -15.49 -1.61 11.39
C ARG A 17 -14.51 -0.69 10.64
N GLY A 18 -14.45 -0.84 9.33
CA GLY A 18 -13.99 0.27 8.49
C GLY A 18 -14.97 1.44 8.65
N ILE A 19 -14.66 2.40 9.52
CA ILE A 19 -15.45 3.62 9.67
C ILE A 19 -15.02 4.59 8.56
N GLY A 20 -15.92 4.94 7.65
CA GLY A 20 -15.68 5.89 6.55
C GLY A 20 -15.32 5.21 5.22
N ASN A 21 -14.87 5.99 4.23
CA ASN A 21 -14.49 5.44 2.91
C ASN A 21 -13.08 4.82 2.94
N ILE A 22 -12.84 3.80 2.12
CA ILE A 22 -11.49 3.35 1.75
C ILE A 22 -10.77 4.55 1.13
N LYS A 23 -9.69 4.98 1.77
CA LYS A 23 -8.98 6.19 1.37
C LYS A 23 -7.99 5.87 0.25
N LEU A 24 -7.97 6.72 -0.76
CA LEU A 24 -7.04 6.65 -1.88
C LEU A 24 -6.33 7.99 -2.02
N PHE A 25 -5.03 7.95 -2.26
CA PHE A 25 -4.25 9.14 -2.54
C PHE A 25 -4.57 9.74 -3.92
N ALA A 26 -4.89 8.90 -4.90
CA ALA A 26 -5.17 9.32 -6.27
C ALA A 26 -6.37 8.57 -6.88
N ASP A 27 -7.06 9.24 -7.79
CA ASP A 27 -8.29 8.82 -8.47
C ASP A 27 -8.05 8.09 -9.82
N VAL A 28 -6.79 7.94 -10.22
CA VAL A 28 -6.36 7.34 -11.51
C VAL A 28 -6.26 5.81 -11.52
N GLY A 29 -6.21 5.16 -10.35
CA GLY A 29 -6.07 3.69 -10.23
C GLY A 29 -4.68 3.22 -9.81
N GLY A 30 -4.41 1.92 -9.97
CA GLY A 30 -3.19 1.32 -9.46
C GLY A 30 -3.14 -0.20 -9.46
N PHE A 31 -2.21 -0.74 -8.68
CA PHE A 31 -1.98 -2.18 -8.55
C PHE A 31 -2.41 -2.69 -7.17
N ILE A 32 -2.94 -3.91 -7.16
CA ILE A 32 -3.11 -4.70 -5.95
C ILE A 32 -1.95 -5.69 -5.88
N LEU A 33 -1.27 -5.73 -4.74
CA LEU A 33 -0.10 -6.60 -4.56
C LEU A 33 -0.44 -7.87 -3.79
N ARG A 34 0.25 -8.96 -4.16
CA ARG A 34 0.17 -10.26 -3.48
C ARG A 34 1.09 -10.27 -2.27
N PRO A 35 0.56 -10.40 -1.04
CA PRO A 35 1.38 -10.32 0.18
C PRO A 35 2.50 -11.35 0.23
N GLN A 36 2.32 -12.53 -0.37
CA GLN A 36 3.34 -13.59 -0.39
C GLN A 36 4.59 -13.26 -1.24
N PHE A 37 4.52 -12.22 -2.08
CA PHE A 37 5.61 -11.80 -2.97
C PHE A 37 6.05 -10.35 -2.71
N THR A 38 5.58 -9.75 -1.61
CA THR A 38 5.84 -8.34 -1.31
C THR A 38 6.11 -8.14 0.17
N THR A 39 7.16 -7.40 0.47
CA THR A 39 7.52 -7.03 1.84
C THR A 39 7.31 -5.54 2.08
N ILE A 40 6.62 -5.19 3.17
CA ILE A 40 6.54 -3.82 3.65
C ILE A 40 7.69 -3.61 4.63
N PHE A 41 8.49 -2.56 4.43
CA PHE A 41 9.56 -2.17 5.34
C PHE A 41 9.04 -1.34 6.52
N CYS A 42 8.13 -0.40 6.23
CA CYS A 42 7.49 0.44 7.24
C CYS A 42 6.27 1.14 6.64
N ALA A 43 5.53 1.85 7.48
CA ALA A 43 4.56 2.84 7.03
C ALA A 43 4.59 4.10 7.89
N PHE A 44 3.87 5.12 7.44
CA PHE A 44 3.69 6.39 8.10
C PHE A 44 2.19 6.75 8.07
N GLY A 45 1.69 7.34 9.15
CA GLY A 45 0.32 7.88 9.21
C GLY A 45 0.11 9.14 8.36
N GLY A 46 1.10 9.52 7.54
CA GLY A 46 1.17 10.72 6.72
C GLY A 46 2.37 10.64 5.76
N ASP A 47 2.93 11.79 5.38
CA ASP A 47 4.14 11.87 4.53
C ASP A 47 5.39 11.54 5.34
N GLY A 48 6.05 10.42 5.06
CA GLY A 48 7.28 10.03 5.74
C GLY A 48 8.53 10.75 5.24
N GLY A 49 8.44 11.56 4.19
CA GLY A 49 9.61 12.13 3.52
C GLY A 49 10.54 11.04 2.98
N THR A 50 9.98 9.90 2.59
CA THR A 50 10.69 8.62 2.34
C THR A 50 11.74 8.75 1.25
N ARG A 51 11.52 9.64 0.27
CA ARG A 51 12.48 9.95 -0.80
C ARG A 51 13.82 10.50 -0.29
N GLY A 52 13.83 11.18 0.86
CA GLY A 52 15.05 11.70 1.49
C GLY A 52 15.78 10.68 2.37
N LYS A 53 15.15 9.53 2.65
CA LYS A 53 15.65 8.51 3.57
C LYS A 53 16.43 7.43 2.80
N VAL A 54 17.63 7.80 2.35
CA VAL A 54 18.53 6.93 1.57
C VAL A 54 19.57 6.26 2.47
N CYS A 55 19.78 4.95 2.29
CA CYS A 55 20.84 4.19 2.96
C CYS A 55 22.19 4.34 2.28
N HIS A 56 23.27 4.29 3.06
CA HIS A 56 24.65 4.33 2.59
C HIS A 56 25.49 3.22 3.25
N PRO A 57 25.89 2.17 2.52
CA PRO A 57 25.60 1.90 1.10
C PRO A 57 24.10 1.69 0.81
N PRO A 58 23.64 1.86 -0.45
CA PRO A 58 22.24 1.64 -0.81
C PRO A 58 21.79 0.21 -0.51
N GLY A 59 20.55 0.08 -0.02
CA GLY A 59 19.94 -1.20 0.30
C GLY A 59 19.65 -1.40 1.78
N LEU A 60 18.96 -2.50 2.08
CA LEU A 60 18.66 -2.91 3.45
C LEU A 60 19.93 -3.39 4.15
N SER A 61 20.09 -3.00 5.42
CA SER A 61 21.18 -3.44 6.28
C SER A 61 20.71 -3.50 7.75
N PRO A 62 21.48 -4.13 8.66
CA PRO A 62 21.12 -4.18 10.08
C PRO A 62 20.94 -2.80 10.75
N THR A 63 21.50 -1.74 10.17
CA THR A 63 21.47 -0.39 10.72
C THR A 63 20.71 0.62 9.84
N CYS A 64 20.15 0.17 8.73
CA CYS A 64 19.48 1.04 7.77
C CYS A 64 18.38 0.30 6.99
N VAL A 65 17.17 0.84 7.06
CA VAL A 65 16.00 0.42 6.29
C VAL A 65 15.64 1.56 5.33
N PRO A 66 15.85 1.41 4.01
CA PRO A 66 15.60 2.47 3.03
C PRO A 66 14.17 2.99 3.12
N GLY A 67 13.99 4.30 3.03
CA GLY A 67 12.69 4.95 3.15
C GLY A 67 12.14 5.05 4.58
N CYS A 68 12.74 4.35 5.55
CA CYS A 68 12.22 4.24 6.92
C CYS A 68 13.19 4.84 7.94
N GLN A 69 14.26 4.10 8.23
CA GLN A 69 15.24 4.37 9.27
C GLN A 69 16.62 4.40 8.62
N THR A 70 17.24 5.57 8.50
CA THR A 70 18.54 5.71 7.81
C THR A 70 19.73 5.82 8.74
N ARG A 71 19.48 6.07 10.03
CA ARG A 71 20.49 6.23 11.06
C ARG A 71 20.07 5.46 12.30
N LEU A 72 21.06 5.00 13.07
CA LEU A 72 20.82 4.32 14.36
C LEU A 72 20.04 5.16 15.38
N ARG A 73 19.99 6.49 15.21
CA ARG A 73 19.25 7.41 16.09
C ARG A 73 17.82 7.68 15.62
N ASP A 74 17.46 7.28 14.39
CA ASP A 74 16.09 7.40 13.92
C ASP A 74 15.24 6.44 14.77
N GLN A 75 14.18 6.95 15.39
CA GLN A 75 13.31 6.16 16.24
C GLN A 75 12.20 5.53 15.40
N TRP A 76 11.79 4.33 15.80
CA TRP A 76 10.53 3.76 15.34
C TRP A 76 9.40 4.38 16.16
N CYS A 77 8.22 4.47 15.55
CA CYS A 77 7.04 4.79 16.33
C CYS A 77 6.80 3.70 17.39
N ASP A 78 6.53 4.12 18.62
CA ASP A 78 6.15 3.22 19.71
C ASP A 78 4.61 3.28 19.88
N PRO A 79 3.89 2.17 19.66
CA PRO A 79 2.43 2.15 19.78
C PRO A 79 1.92 2.48 21.20
N TYR A 80 2.75 2.27 22.23
CA TYR A 80 2.40 2.50 23.64
C TYR A 80 2.79 3.89 24.13
N SER A 81 3.89 4.44 23.61
CA SER A 81 4.41 5.75 24.03
C SER A 81 4.11 6.88 23.06
N ASP A 82 3.51 6.59 21.89
CA ASP A 82 3.01 7.62 20.98
C ASP A 82 1.85 8.37 21.64
N VAL A 83 2.24 9.41 22.40
CA VAL A 83 1.39 10.45 22.96
C VAL A 83 1.22 11.62 21.99
N ALA A 84 1.80 11.51 20.77
CA ALA A 84 1.79 12.59 19.81
C ALA A 84 0.36 12.79 19.30
N ARG A 85 -0.23 13.93 19.66
CA ARG A 85 -1.54 14.37 19.16
C ARG A 85 -1.49 14.83 17.69
N ASP A 86 -0.37 14.59 17.02
CA ASP A 86 -0.07 15.12 15.69
C ASP A 86 -0.61 14.25 14.55
N GLY A 87 -1.16 13.07 14.86
CA GLY A 87 -1.85 12.23 13.90
C GLY A 87 -0.92 11.45 12.95
N TRP A 88 0.38 11.38 13.23
CA TRP A 88 1.38 10.71 12.39
C TRP A 88 2.71 10.37 13.11
N CYS A 89 2.69 10.26 14.44
CA CYS A 89 3.81 9.81 15.29
C CYS A 89 5.10 10.62 15.17
N ASN A 90 5.03 11.95 15.17
CA ASN A 90 6.18 12.85 15.00
C ASN A 90 7.03 12.56 13.75
N GLY A 91 6.42 11.98 12.70
CA GLY A 91 7.13 11.59 11.47
C GLY A 91 8.02 10.34 11.61
N TYR A 92 7.88 9.57 12.69
CA TYR A 92 8.59 8.31 12.85
C TYR A 92 7.90 7.17 12.08
N PRO A 93 8.67 6.25 11.44
CA PRO A 93 8.12 5.09 10.77
C PRO A 93 7.48 4.12 11.76
N TRP A 94 6.36 3.53 11.37
CA TRP A 94 5.73 2.39 12.01
C TRP A 94 6.35 1.10 11.48
N ARG A 95 6.55 0.14 12.39
CA ARG A 95 7.05 -1.19 12.02
C ARG A 95 5.97 -1.97 11.25
N PRO A 96 6.36 -2.94 10.41
CA PRO A 96 5.40 -3.80 9.70
C PRO A 96 4.39 -4.50 10.63
N GLU A 97 4.84 -4.94 11.80
CA GLU A 97 4.00 -5.58 12.83
C GLU A 97 2.97 -4.63 13.47
N ASP A 98 3.23 -3.32 13.45
CA ASP A 98 2.39 -2.30 14.08
C ASP A 98 1.46 -1.58 13.08
N LEU A 99 1.44 -1.99 11.81
CA LEU A 99 0.62 -1.36 10.76
C LEU A 99 -0.87 -1.36 11.09
N GLY A 100 -1.38 -2.44 11.70
CA GLY A 100 -2.78 -2.51 12.14
C GLY A 100 -3.12 -1.41 13.15
N THR A 101 -2.23 -1.20 14.12
CA THR A 101 -2.34 -0.11 15.11
C THR A 101 -2.27 1.26 14.44
N MET A 102 -1.33 1.46 13.52
CA MET A 102 -1.22 2.70 12.75
C MET A 102 -2.53 3.03 12.02
N LEU A 103 -3.08 2.06 11.28
CA LEU A 103 -4.30 2.24 10.48
C LEU A 103 -5.54 2.49 11.33
N GLN A 104 -5.62 1.87 12.52
CA GLN A 104 -6.70 2.11 13.47
C GLN A 104 -6.57 3.47 14.16
N ARG A 105 -5.35 3.90 14.46
CA ARG A 105 -5.08 5.16 15.17
C ARG A 105 -5.23 6.35 14.26
N TYR A 106 -4.68 6.27 13.05
CA TYR A 106 -4.69 7.35 12.09
C TYR A 106 -5.67 7.04 10.97
N HIS A 107 -6.86 7.63 11.08
CA HIS A 107 -7.85 7.65 10.00
C HIS A 107 -7.50 8.68 8.91
N ASN A 108 -6.20 8.97 8.71
CA ASN A 108 -5.73 9.96 7.76
C ASN A 108 -6.07 9.47 6.33
N PRO A 109 -6.65 10.32 5.45
CA PRO A 109 -6.80 9.97 4.03
C PRO A 109 -5.48 9.64 3.32
N TYR A 110 -4.36 10.05 3.91
CA TYR A 110 -3.03 9.80 3.40
C TYR A 110 -2.19 9.03 4.42
N ALA A 111 -1.86 7.79 4.08
CA ALA A 111 -0.83 7.00 4.74
C ALA A 111 0.17 6.56 3.68
N GLU A 112 1.44 6.51 4.05
CA GLU A 112 2.52 6.11 3.16
C GLU A 112 3.07 4.76 3.61
N ALA A 113 3.22 3.82 2.68
CA ALA A 113 3.88 2.54 2.95
C ALA A 113 5.14 2.43 2.09
N VAL A 114 6.25 2.06 2.73
CA VAL A 114 7.52 1.79 2.06
C VAL A 114 7.65 0.29 1.86
N MET A 115 7.86 -0.11 0.62
CA MET A 115 7.93 -1.52 0.23
C MET A 115 9.31 -1.87 -0.31
N ASP A 116 9.70 -3.12 -0.14
CA ASP A 116 10.91 -3.66 -0.73
C ASP A 116 10.75 -3.79 -2.25
N SER A 117 11.42 -2.90 -2.98
CA SER A 117 11.37 -2.89 -4.43
C SER A 117 11.99 -4.12 -5.09
N SER A 118 12.91 -4.83 -4.42
CA SER A 118 13.53 -6.03 -4.99
C SER A 118 12.52 -7.17 -5.03
N THR A 119 11.86 -7.44 -3.89
CA THR A 119 10.93 -8.57 -3.75
C THR A 119 9.81 -8.56 -4.79
N TRP A 120 9.09 -7.43 -4.94
CA TRP A 120 7.96 -7.41 -5.86
C TRP A 120 8.40 -7.36 -7.34
N ILE A 121 9.55 -6.79 -7.69
CA ILE A 121 10.05 -6.76 -9.08
C ILE A 121 10.52 -8.15 -9.50
N ASP A 122 11.31 -8.80 -8.65
CA ASP A 122 11.87 -10.13 -8.93
C ASP A 122 10.80 -11.22 -9.06
N ASN A 123 9.61 -10.96 -8.50
CA ASN A 123 8.46 -11.86 -8.57
C ASN A 123 7.41 -11.43 -9.61
N LEU A 124 7.70 -10.48 -10.50
CA LEU A 124 6.79 -10.16 -11.60
C LEU A 124 6.61 -11.36 -12.56
N PRO A 125 5.40 -11.55 -13.12
CA PRO A 125 4.18 -10.77 -12.89
C PRO A 125 3.43 -11.14 -11.60
N TRP A 126 3.82 -12.22 -10.94
CA TRP A 126 3.06 -12.86 -9.87
C TRP A 126 2.93 -12.04 -8.60
N SER A 127 3.78 -11.05 -8.37
CA SER A 127 3.65 -10.07 -7.29
C SER A 127 2.44 -9.14 -7.43
N ILE A 128 1.87 -9.02 -8.64
CA ILE A 128 0.66 -8.26 -8.91
C ILE A 128 -0.55 -9.21 -8.88
N GLU A 129 -1.50 -8.93 -8.00
CA GLU A 129 -2.79 -9.65 -7.92
C GLU A 129 -3.77 -9.12 -8.97
N ALA A 130 -3.82 -7.80 -9.15
CA ALA A 130 -4.78 -7.14 -10.03
C ALA A 130 -4.35 -5.72 -10.38
N VAL A 131 -4.94 -5.17 -11.44
CA VAL A 131 -4.98 -3.73 -11.69
C VAL A 131 -6.36 -3.22 -11.25
N PHE A 132 -6.44 -2.03 -10.69
CA PHE A 132 -7.70 -1.44 -10.27
C PHE A 132 -7.85 0.03 -10.65
N PHE A 133 -9.09 0.51 -10.69
CA PHE A 133 -9.42 1.93 -10.70
C PHE A 133 -10.64 2.21 -9.81
N PRO A 134 -10.77 3.41 -9.20
CA PRO A 134 -11.91 3.75 -8.36
C PRO A 134 -13.23 3.84 -9.15
N SER A 135 -14.36 3.55 -8.51
CA SER A 135 -15.69 3.76 -9.07
C SER A 135 -15.98 5.23 -9.38
N THR A 136 -15.28 6.13 -8.71
CA THR A 136 -15.33 7.59 -8.90
C THR A 136 -14.33 8.09 -9.94
N ALA A 137 -13.57 7.22 -10.61
CA ALA A 137 -12.58 7.61 -11.61
C ALA A 137 -13.24 8.40 -12.75
N THR A 138 -12.56 9.44 -13.23
CA THR A 138 -12.97 10.12 -14.47
C THR A 138 -12.86 9.17 -15.66
N PRO A 139 -13.57 9.41 -16.78
CA PRO A 139 -13.44 8.58 -17.98
C PRO A 139 -12.00 8.47 -18.49
N LYS A 140 -11.21 9.54 -18.32
CA LYS A 140 -9.78 9.56 -18.66
C LYS A 140 -8.97 8.61 -17.75
N ALA A 141 -9.16 8.71 -16.43
CA ALA A 141 -8.52 7.84 -15.45
C ALA A 141 -8.87 6.35 -15.68
N GLU A 142 -10.14 6.04 -15.96
CA GLU A 142 -10.55 4.68 -16.29
C GLU A 142 -9.86 4.17 -17.58
N ALA A 143 -9.76 5.01 -18.62
CA ALA A 143 -9.07 4.65 -19.85
C ALA A 143 -7.57 4.37 -19.61
N GLU A 144 -6.90 5.21 -18.82
CA GLU A 144 -5.49 5.01 -18.45
C GLU A 144 -5.27 3.70 -17.67
N ALA A 145 -6.13 3.39 -16.70
CA ALA A 145 -6.06 2.13 -15.96
C ALA A 145 -6.28 0.90 -16.85
N ARG A 146 -7.20 0.99 -17.82
CA ARG A 146 -7.45 -0.06 -18.82
C ARG A 146 -6.25 -0.26 -19.75
N GLU A 147 -5.60 0.82 -20.15
CA GLU A 147 -4.38 0.78 -20.96
C GLU A 147 -3.23 0.12 -20.19
N ILE A 148 -3.01 0.52 -18.93
CA ILE A 148 -2.00 -0.11 -18.04
C ILE A 148 -2.26 -1.61 -17.89
N HIS A 149 -3.52 -2.00 -17.64
CA HIS A 149 -3.92 -3.40 -17.54
C HIS A 149 -3.64 -4.18 -18.81
N THR A 150 -4.02 -3.62 -19.97
CA THR A 150 -3.79 -4.24 -21.29
C THR A 150 -2.30 -4.42 -21.56
N ASN A 151 -1.49 -3.40 -21.27
CA ASN A 151 -0.05 -3.44 -21.47
C ASN A 151 0.63 -4.44 -20.53
N PHE A 152 0.22 -4.48 -19.26
CA PHE A 152 0.73 -5.45 -18.29
C PHE A 152 0.41 -6.89 -18.71
N ALA A 153 -0.85 -7.18 -19.03
CA ALA A 153 -1.26 -8.51 -19.46
C ALA A 153 -0.54 -8.94 -20.74
N LYS A 154 -0.40 -8.03 -21.72
CA LYS A 154 0.34 -8.29 -22.96
C LYS A 154 1.83 -8.55 -22.71
N ALA A 155 2.48 -7.75 -21.86
CA ALA A 155 3.91 -7.87 -21.58
C ALA A 155 4.27 -9.23 -20.95
N PHE A 156 3.38 -9.78 -20.13
CA PHE A 156 3.62 -11.03 -19.39
C PHE A 156 2.82 -12.23 -19.92
N GLY A 157 2.08 -12.08 -21.03
CA GLY A 157 1.28 -13.17 -21.61
C GLY A 157 0.14 -13.66 -20.72
N LEU A 158 -0.43 -12.79 -19.90
CA LEU A 158 -1.44 -13.15 -18.89
C LEU A 158 -2.85 -13.10 -19.47
N THR A 159 -3.70 -14.01 -19.00
CA THR A 159 -5.14 -13.94 -19.21
C THR A 159 -5.79 -12.92 -18.27
N LYS A 160 -7.02 -12.50 -18.59
CA LYS A 160 -7.86 -11.66 -17.70
C LYS A 160 -8.13 -12.31 -16.34
N ARG A 161 -8.00 -13.63 -16.23
CA ARG A 161 -8.16 -14.36 -14.96
C ARG A 161 -6.90 -14.30 -14.11
N GLU A 162 -5.73 -14.26 -14.74
CA GLU A 162 -4.43 -14.23 -14.04
C GLU A 162 -4.03 -12.83 -13.62
N ALA A 163 -4.44 -11.81 -14.38
CA ALA A 163 -4.34 -10.40 -14.02
C ALA A 163 -5.69 -9.72 -14.25
N PRO A 164 -6.64 -9.76 -13.30
CA PRO A 164 -7.93 -9.10 -13.43
C PRO A 164 -7.81 -7.57 -13.38
N LEU A 165 -8.73 -6.91 -14.08
CA LEU A 165 -9.01 -5.49 -13.91
C LEU A 165 -10.22 -5.32 -12.99
N LEU A 166 -10.06 -4.53 -11.93
CA LEU A 166 -11.06 -4.35 -10.89
C LEU A 166 -11.54 -2.89 -10.82
N ARG A 167 -12.84 -2.72 -10.62
CA ARG A 167 -13.43 -1.44 -10.20
C ARG A 167 -13.56 -1.46 -8.68
N LEU A 168 -12.98 -0.46 -8.02
CA LEU A 168 -12.98 -0.31 -6.57
C LEU A 168 -14.09 0.65 -6.13
N ASP A 169 -15.07 0.14 -5.40
CA ASP A 169 -16.01 0.94 -4.64
C ASP A 169 -15.46 1.26 -3.26
N VAL A 170 -14.97 2.49 -3.09
CA VAL A 170 -14.39 2.97 -1.83
C VAL A 170 -15.40 3.11 -0.69
N THR A 171 -16.70 3.00 -0.97
CA THR A 171 -17.76 3.11 0.03
C THR A 171 -18.21 1.73 0.56
N ASN A 172 -17.82 0.64 -0.12
CA ASN A 172 -18.27 -0.71 0.19
C ASN A 172 -17.12 -1.57 0.75
N TRP A 173 -16.92 -1.52 2.06
CA TRP A 173 -15.89 -2.32 2.73
C TRP A 173 -16.09 -3.84 2.63
N HIS A 174 -17.34 -4.30 2.48
CA HIS A 174 -17.66 -5.73 2.45
C HIS A 174 -17.34 -6.36 1.09
N GLN A 175 -17.59 -5.63 0.01
CA GLN A 175 -17.32 -6.06 -1.37
C GLN A 175 -16.76 -4.90 -2.19
N PRO A 176 -15.53 -4.46 -1.89
CA PRO A 176 -14.98 -3.25 -2.49
C PRO A 176 -14.61 -3.43 -3.96
N PHE A 177 -14.42 -4.66 -4.44
CA PHE A 177 -13.94 -4.92 -5.80
C PHE A 177 -14.97 -5.63 -6.65
N LYS A 178 -15.14 -5.15 -7.88
CA LYS A 178 -15.87 -5.83 -8.96
C LYS A 178 -14.98 -5.98 -10.19
N GLN A 179 -14.85 -7.18 -10.72
CA GLN A 179 -14.12 -7.39 -11.97
C GLN A 179 -14.83 -6.72 -13.14
N VAL A 180 -14.07 -6.02 -13.98
CA VAL A 180 -14.57 -5.22 -15.12
C VAL A 180 -13.71 -5.44 -16.37
N GLY A 181 -14.03 -6.50 -17.11
CA GLY A 181 -13.34 -6.81 -18.37
C GLY A 181 -13.25 -8.29 -18.61
#